data_AF-A0A1Y5FI75-F1
#
_entry.id   AF-A0A1Y5FI75-F1
#
_cell.length_a   1.000
_cell.length_b   1.000
_cell.length_c   1.000
_cell.angle_alpha   90.00
_cell.angle_beta   90.00
_cell.angle_gamma   90.00
#
_symmetry.space_group_name_H-M   'P 1'
#
loop_
_entity.id
_entity.type
_entity.pdbx_description
1 polymer ?
#
loop_
_entity_poly.entity_id
_entity_poly.type
_entity_poly.pdbx_seq_one_letter_code
_entity_poly.pdbx_strand_id
1 'polypeptide(L)'
;MNLFKLLVVLSLLSFQTVFASETFDYAGQRSEEVNLEVTKEITLHRVEYVDGTCERQVPYQEEVCGNETRYRQECRDVPGHNNCYNQSRQVCEYVTNYRQSCTTGPSRETCRNVTRYRENCTTGPSREVCRDEPARRVCRTRNGVERCRDVPGRRHCTTKPGERTCRRVPYQDRVCRTHPGERTCRSVPYQDRECRDVSERVCDWIPTRNVCDSIPYQEWVCRDVTRYRTETYACKKPINVPYQAEKKFIRNVSFKFTDEAQVGNAKFNLSLNADSSLVVQIINNDKEISYIQSKKKTQLVSDTDEENIVNTVYKINFGHLETFLAPLRTELKSLWMNKAGKFVLKTSGSEALKEASITIDVVKRKNGKRHFNKAFKLSEFTTADSKLSIDLSKHGFSRLKGSFGKAVKLKTQIKISIEAPKHLVDPITQSLFVTKDFKLKVYKNK
;
A
#
# COMPACT_ATOMS: atom_id res chain seq x y z
N MET A 1 42.78 -42.59 13.44
CA MET A 1 42.19 -43.43 12.39
C MET A 1 40.85 -42.82 12.00
N ASN A 2 40.85 -42.03 10.92
CA ASN A 2 39.68 -41.36 10.37
C ASN A 2 39.12 -42.22 9.24
N LEU A 3 37.99 -42.90 9.46
CA LEU A 3 37.28 -43.59 8.40
C LEU A 3 35.78 -43.59 8.71
N PHE A 4 34.97 -43.29 7.69
CA PHE A 4 33.50 -43.28 7.66
C PHE A 4 32.75 -42.03 8.15
N LYS A 5 32.84 -40.96 7.33
CA LYS A 5 31.71 -40.04 7.10
C LYS A 5 31.33 -40.09 5.63
N LEU A 6 30.48 -41.05 5.27
CA LEU A 6 29.76 -41.07 3.99
C LEU A 6 28.29 -41.32 4.33
N LEU A 7 27.53 -40.25 4.57
CA LEU A 7 26.10 -40.34 4.81
C LEU A 7 25.39 -39.55 3.71
N VAL A 8 24.82 -40.34 2.81
CA VAL A 8 24.10 -39.99 1.60
C VAL A 8 22.94 -39.04 1.95
N VAL A 9 23.08 -37.78 1.55
CA VAL A 9 21.98 -36.81 1.50
C VAL A 9 21.17 -37.14 0.25
N LEU A 10 20.18 -38.00 0.40
CA LEU A 10 19.21 -38.30 -0.65
C LEU A 10 18.25 -37.10 -0.76
N SER A 11 18.65 -36.14 -1.60
CA SER A 11 17.84 -34.99 -1.99
C SER A 11 16.58 -35.47 -2.71
N LEU A 12 15.41 -35.24 -2.11
CA LEU A 12 14.11 -35.31 -2.78
C LEU A 12 14.03 -34.13 -3.77
N LEU A 13 14.73 -34.25 -4.89
CA LEU A 13 14.53 -33.43 -6.07
C LEU A 13 13.15 -33.79 -6.61
N SER A 14 12.15 -32.95 -6.34
CA SER A 14 10.96 -32.88 -7.16
C SER A 14 11.41 -32.53 -8.58
N PHE A 15 11.57 -33.55 -9.42
CA PHE A 15 11.88 -33.40 -10.83
C PHE A 15 10.73 -32.64 -11.48
N GLN A 16 10.85 -31.31 -11.56
CA GLN A 16 10.03 -30.54 -12.48
C GLN A 16 10.39 -31.04 -13.86
N THR A 17 9.45 -31.69 -14.54
CA THR A 17 9.62 -32.13 -15.92
C THR A 17 9.80 -30.88 -16.78
N VAL A 18 11.02 -30.67 -17.25
CA VAL A 18 11.36 -29.63 -18.22
C VAL A 18 10.95 -30.15 -19.60
N PHE A 19 10.06 -29.42 -20.28
CA PHE A 19 9.49 -29.88 -21.55
C PHE A 19 10.27 -29.39 -22.77
N ALA A 20 10.77 -28.16 -22.70
CA ALA A 20 11.65 -27.58 -23.70
C ALA A 20 12.69 -26.75 -22.96
N SER A 21 13.94 -26.84 -23.40
CA SER A 21 15.03 -26.03 -22.85
C SER A 21 16.04 -25.70 -23.92
N GLU A 22 16.62 -24.52 -23.80
CA GLU A 22 17.67 -24.06 -24.68
C GLU A 22 18.74 -23.33 -23.86
N THR A 23 20.00 -23.48 -24.26
CA THR A 23 21.11 -22.83 -23.59
C THR A 23 22.01 -22.17 -24.61
N PHE A 24 22.42 -20.94 -24.35
CA PHE A 24 23.40 -20.25 -25.17
C PHE A 24 24.34 -19.41 -24.31
N ASP A 25 25.53 -19.15 -24.84
CA ASP A 25 26.53 -18.29 -24.22
C ASP A 25 26.55 -16.92 -24.91
N TYR A 26 26.72 -15.86 -24.12
CA TYR A 26 26.96 -14.53 -24.65
C TYR A 26 28.44 -14.37 -25.02
N ALA A 27 28.69 -14.04 -26.28
CA ALA A 27 30.00 -13.87 -26.90
C ALA A 27 30.11 -12.52 -27.63
N GLY A 28 29.47 -11.47 -27.10
CA GLY A 28 29.55 -10.11 -27.65
C GLY A 28 28.49 -9.77 -28.72
N GLN A 29 27.50 -10.64 -28.95
CA GLN A 29 26.40 -10.36 -29.89
C GLN A 29 25.47 -9.24 -29.39
N ARG A 30 24.82 -8.51 -30.31
CA ARG A 30 23.89 -7.42 -29.95
C ARG A 30 22.52 -7.90 -29.48
N SER A 31 22.09 -9.05 -29.98
CA SER A 31 20.80 -9.66 -29.66
C SER A 31 20.85 -11.16 -29.86
N GLU A 32 19.94 -11.87 -29.19
CA GLU A 32 19.70 -13.30 -29.36
C GLU A 32 18.19 -13.55 -29.39
N GLU A 33 17.72 -14.52 -30.18
CA GLU A 33 16.32 -14.91 -30.21
C GLU A 33 16.21 -16.42 -30.02
N VAL A 34 15.38 -16.81 -29.05
CA VAL A 34 15.17 -18.21 -28.65
C VAL A 34 13.67 -18.50 -28.72
N ASN A 35 13.30 -19.55 -29.45
CA ASN A 35 11.91 -19.97 -29.60
C ASN A 35 11.72 -21.33 -28.92
N LEU A 36 10.93 -21.34 -27.84
CA LEU A 36 10.58 -22.57 -27.14
C LEU A 36 9.13 -22.93 -27.44
N GLU A 37 8.91 -24.17 -27.86
CA GLU A 37 7.58 -24.72 -28.16
C GLU A 37 7.33 -25.97 -27.31
N VAL A 38 6.13 -26.07 -26.75
CA VAL A 38 5.63 -27.30 -26.13
C VAL A 38 4.15 -27.48 -26.46
N THR A 39 3.77 -28.66 -26.91
CA THR A 39 2.36 -29.05 -27.08
C THR A 39 1.88 -29.75 -25.82
N LYS A 40 0.71 -29.37 -25.30
CA LYS A 40 0.10 -30.03 -24.14
C LYS A 40 -1.38 -30.27 -24.37
N GLU A 41 -1.85 -31.39 -23.87
CA GLU A 41 -3.28 -31.65 -23.73
C GLU A 41 -3.83 -30.78 -22.59
N ILE A 42 -4.85 -29.99 -22.90
CA ILE A 42 -5.56 -29.14 -21.95
C ILE A 42 -7.06 -29.38 -22.04
N THR A 43 -7.75 -29.13 -20.93
CA THR A 43 -9.21 -29.15 -20.92
C THR A 43 -9.76 -27.76 -21.24
N LEU A 44 -10.42 -27.64 -22.38
CA LEU A 44 -11.15 -26.44 -22.80
C LEU A 44 -12.65 -26.62 -22.57
N HIS A 45 -13.41 -25.54 -22.63
CA HIS A 45 -14.87 -25.56 -22.51
C HIS A 45 -15.50 -24.96 -23.75
N ARG A 46 -16.47 -25.67 -24.33
CA ARG A 46 -17.35 -25.14 -25.38
C ARG A 46 -18.78 -25.04 -24.87
N VAL A 47 -19.49 -24.04 -25.37
CA VAL A 47 -20.92 -23.89 -25.10
C VAL A 47 -21.70 -24.76 -26.08
N GLU A 48 -22.40 -25.76 -25.56
CA GLU A 48 -23.38 -26.54 -26.33
C GLU A 48 -24.78 -26.14 -25.92
N TYR A 49 -25.71 -26.16 -26.87
CA TYR A 49 -27.10 -25.84 -26.63
C TYR A 49 -27.90 -27.12 -26.56
N VAL A 50 -28.37 -27.47 -25.36
CA VAL A 50 -29.23 -28.64 -25.14
C VAL A 50 -30.69 -28.21 -25.01
N ASP A 51 -31.59 -29.06 -25.49
CA ASP A 51 -33.02 -28.82 -25.35
C ASP A 51 -33.40 -28.90 -23.86
N GLY A 52 -34.20 -27.93 -23.42
CA GLY A 52 -34.66 -27.82 -22.05
C GLY A 52 -35.96 -27.03 -21.94
N THR A 53 -36.42 -26.86 -20.71
CA THR A 53 -37.64 -26.10 -20.38
C THR A 53 -37.29 -24.77 -19.75
N CYS A 54 -37.70 -23.68 -20.37
CA CYS A 54 -37.58 -22.33 -19.82
C CYS A 54 -38.94 -21.85 -19.31
N GLU A 55 -38.91 -20.87 -18.42
CA GLU A 55 -40.11 -20.25 -17.85
C GLU A 55 -40.25 -18.82 -18.36
N ARG A 56 -41.47 -18.43 -18.73
CA ARG A 56 -41.82 -17.04 -19.05
C ARG A 56 -43.05 -16.63 -18.26
N GLN A 57 -43.13 -15.35 -17.91
CA GLN A 57 -44.34 -14.77 -17.32
C GLN A 57 -45.31 -14.37 -18.43
N VAL A 58 -46.51 -14.93 -18.41
CA VAL A 58 -47.58 -14.58 -19.35
C VAL A 58 -48.67 -13.81 -18.60
N PRO A 59 -49.00 -12.58 -19.00
CA PRO A 59 -50.06 -11.81 -18.36
C PRO A 59 -51.43 -12.41 -18.68
N TYR A 60 -52.33 -12.42 -17.69
CA TYR A 60 -53.75 -12.73 -17.86
C TYR A 60 -54.59 -11.73 -17.05
N GLN A 61 -55.84 -11.50 -17.49
CA GLN A 61 -56.78 -10.64 -16.77
C GLN A 61 -57.58 -11.49 -15.79
N GLU A 62 -57.70 -11.00 -14.55
CA GLU A 62 -58.58 -11.56 -13.53
C GLU A 62 -59.42 -10.42 -12.95
N GLU A 63 -60.74 -10.57 -12.99
CA GLU A 63 -61.65 -9.63 -12.37
C GLU A 63 -61.62 -9.86 -10.85
N VAL A 64 -61.12 -8.86 -10.12
CA VAL A 64 -61.06 -8.90 -8.66
C VAL A 64 -62.08 -7.92 -8.11
N CYS A 65 -63.01 -8.42 -7.31
CA CYS A 65 -64.04 -7.62 -6.66
C CYS A 65 -63.75 -7.46 -5.17
N GLY A 66 -64.00 -6.27 -4.64
CA GLY A 66 -63.89 -6.01 -3.20
C GLY A 66 -64.73 -4.81 -2.76
N ASN A 67 -64.93 -4.71 -1.45
CA ASN A 67 -65.53 -3.52 -0.84
C ASN A 67 -64.52 -2.37 -0.84
N GLU A 68 -64.86 -1.29 -1.54
CA GLU A 68 -64.12 -0.03 -1.49
C GLU A 68 -64.90 1.00 -0.67
N THR A 69 -64.22 1.70 0.24
CA THR A 69 -64.86 2.77 1.02
C THR A 69 -64.91 4.05 0.20
N ARG A 70 -66.12 4.51 -0.13
CA ARG A 70 -66.38 5.82 -0.75
C ARG A 70 -67.05 6.75 0.25
N TYR A 71 -67.11 8.05 -0.04
CA TYR A 71 -67.66 9.06 0.88
C TYR A 71 -68.76 9.85 0.18
N ARG A 72 -69.86 10.11 0.88
CA ARG A 72 -70.92 11.03 0.45
C ARG A 72 -71.02 12.21 1.40
N GLN A 73 -71.34 13.39 0.90
CA GLN A 73 -71.55 14.56 1.76
C GLN A 73 -73.00 14.67 2.20
N GLU A 74 -73.22 14.82 3.50
CA GLU A 74 -74.51 15.12 4.09
C GLU A 74 -74.41 16.44 4.86
N CYS A 75 -75.37 17.34 4.67
CA CYS A 75 -75.31 18.71 5.15
C CYS A 75 -76.47 19.06 6.08
N ARG A 76 -76.21 19.87 7.10
CA ARG A 76 -77.23 20.39 8.04
C ARG A 76 -77.02 21.85 8.39
N ASP A 77 -78.11 22.57 8.63
CA ASP A 77 -78.07 23.98 9.02
C ASP A 77 -77.90 24.15 10.53
N VAL A 78 -76.95 25.01 10.93
CA VAL A 78 -76.68 25.37 12.33
C VAL A 78 -77.15 26.81 12.57
N PRO A 79 -78.07 27.08 13.52
CA PRO A 79 -78.61 28.41 13.79
C PRO A 79 -77.53 29.41 14.25
N GLY A 80 -77.72 30.69 13.92
CA GLY A 80 -76.84 31.77 14.33
C GLY A 80 -76.79 31.97 15.85
N HIS A 81 -75.65 32.39 16.37
CA HIS A 81 -75.43 32.69 17.79
C HIS A 81 -74.42 33.83 17.99
N ASN A 82 -74.51 34.51 19.14
CA ASN A 82 -73.57 35.56 19.53
C ASN A 82 -72.32 34.89 20.11
N ASN A 83 -71.16 35.21 19.53
CA ASN A 83 -69.88 34.77 20.04
C ASN A 83 -69.15 35.95 20.67
N CYS A 84 -69.01 35.91 22.00
CA CYS A 84 -68.38 36.97 22.79
C CYS A 84 -66.98 36.56 23.23
N TYR A 85 -65.98 37.42 23.00
CA TYR A 85 -64.62 37.22 23.49
C TYR A 85 -63.99 38.53 23.99
N ASN A 86 -62.97 38.40 24.84
CA ASN A 86 -62.22 39.55 25.35
C ASN A 86 -61.07 39.86 24.39
N GLN A 87 -60.95 41.12 23.97
CA GLN A 87 -59.87 41.60 23.12
C GLN A 87 -59.01 42.58 23.92
N SER A 88 -57.69 42.35 23.97
CA SER A 88 -56.74 43.24 24.63
C SER A 88 -56.10 44.21 23.64
N ARG A 89 -56.05 45.50 23.98
CA ARG A 89 -55.38 46.54 23.22
C ARG A 89 -54.16 47.07 23.99
N GLN A 90 -53.04 47.17 23.29
CA GLN A 90 -51.74 47.56 23.84
C GLN A 90 -51.53 49.09 23.76
N VAL A 91 -51.11 49.73 24.85
CA VAL A 91 -50.83 51.17 24.93
C VAL A 91 -49.39 51.40 25.41
N CYS A 92 -48.62 52.24 24.70
CA CYS A 92 -47.15 52.28 24.79
C CYS A 92 -46.54 53.70 24.92
N GLU A 93 -45.57 53.88 25.82
CA GLU A 93 -44.76 55.10 26.02
C GLU A 93 -43.25 54.84 25.92
N TYR A 94 -42.44 55.86 25.58
CA TYR A 94 -40.99 55.74 25.37
C TYR A 94 -40.17 56.18 26.60
N VAL A 95 -39.20 55.36 27.01
CA VAL A 95 -38.32 55.57 28.17
C VAL A 95 -36.85 55.38 27.75
N THR A 96 -35.89 56.12 28.33
CA THR A 96 -34.47 56.05 27.92
C THR A 96 -33.65 55.17 28.87
N ASN A 97 -32.96 54.14 28.35
CA ASN A 97 -32.16 53.16 29.10
C ASN A 97 -30.72 53.04 28.53
N TYR A 98 -29.79 52.38 29.24
CA TYR A 98 -28.39 52.23 28.82
C TYR A 98 -28.01 50.74 28.65
N ARG A 99 -27.32 50.39 27.56
CA ARG A 99 -26.87 49.01 27.27
C ARG A 99 -25.36 48.92 27.07
N GLN A 100 -24.74 47.83 27.52
CA GLN A 100 -23.34 47.53 27.20
C GLN A 100 -23.19 46.95 25.78
N SER A 101 -22.37 47.63 24.96
CA SER A 101 -21.96 47.21 23.63
C SER A 101 -20.54 46.66 23.68
N CYS A 102 -20.34 45.42 23.24
CA CYS A 102 -19.04 44.74 23.32
C CYS A 102 -18.58 44.24 21.96
N THR A 103 -17.28 44.31 21.69
CA THR A 103 -16.63 43.75 20.50
C THR A 103 -15.68 42.62 20.89
N THR A 104 -15.69 41.52 20.13
CA THR A 104 -14.85 40.33 20.36
C THR A 104 -13.77 40.25 19.28
N GLY A 105 -12.50 40.11 19.67
CA GLY A 105 -11.37 39.99 18.74
C GLY A 105 -11.34 38.68 17.93
N PRO A 106 -10.53 38.58 16.86
CA PRO A 106 -10.46 37.39 16.01
C PRO A 106 -9.85 36.18 16.75
N SER A 107 -10.40 35.00 16.51
CA SER A 107 -9.97 33.75 17.14
C SER A 107 -8.56 33.32 16.73
N ARG A 108 -7.81 32.72 17.65
CA ARG A 108 -6.42 32.26 17.43
C ARG A 108 -6.37 30.74 17.43
N GLU A 109 -5.86 30.14 16.36
CA GLU A 109 -5.67 28.68 16.26
C GLU A 109 -4.28 28.28 16.75
N THR A 110 -4.21 27.30 17.65
CA THR A 110 -2.95 26.72 18.13
C THR A 110 -2.90 25.24 17.79
N CYS A 111 -1.86 24.83 17.08
CA CYS A 111 -1.65 23.44 16.69
C CYS A 111 -0.50 22.84 17.47
N ARG A 112 -0.67 21.59 17.95
CA ARG A 112 0.41 20.79 18.52
C ARG A 112 0.49 19.42 17.85
N ASN A 113 1.71 18.94 17.66
CA ASN A 113 1.95 17.58 17.19
C ASN A 113 1.85 16.63 18.40
N VAL A 114 0.93 15.68 18.33
CA VAL A 114 0.71 14.66 19.35
C VAL A 114 1.27 13.35 18.81
N THR A 115 2.11 12.67 19.59
CA THR A 115 2.59 11.33 19.23
C THR A 115 1.56 10.30 19.68
N ARG A 116 1.02 9.55 18.72
CA ARG A 116 0.10 8.43 18.93
C ARG A 116 0.81 7.13 18.56
N TYR A 117 0.32 6.01 19.09
CA TYR A 117 0.90 4.70 18.83
C TYR A 117 -0.13 3.84 18.11
N ARG A 118 0.27 3.21 17.02
CA ARG A 118 -0.51 2.13 16.38
C ARG A 118 0.14 0.80 16.67
N GLU A 119 -0.66 -0.22 16.94
CA GLU A 119 -0.17 -1.59 17.10
C GLU A 119 -0.09 -2.26 15.73
N ASN A 120 1.14 -2.56 15.30
CA ASN A 120 1.39 -3.42 14.17
C ASN A 120 1.61 -4.83 14.69
N CYS A 121 0.70 -5.74 14.37
CA CYS A 121 0.83 -7.14 14.73
C CYS A 121 1.23 -7.95 13.50
N THR A 122 2.22 -8.82 13.69
CA THR A 122 2.61 -9.83 12.70
C THR A 122 2.37 -11.20 13.32
N THR A 123 1.61 -12.05 12.64
CA THR A 123 1.45 -13.45 13.03
C THR A 123 2.61 -14.23 12.43
N GLY A 124 3.39 -14.92 13.26
CA GLY A 124 4.46 -15.78 12.78
C GLY A 124 3.92 -16.95 11.92
N PRO A 125 4.78 -17.65 11.17
CA PRO A 125 4.38 -18.86 10.48
C PRO A 125 3.94 -19.94 11.48
N SER A 126 2.89 -20.70 11.15
CA SER A 126 2.51 -21.89 11.92
C SER A 126 3.67 -22.89 11.89
N ARG A 127 3.99 -23.45 13.06
CA ARG A 127 5.03 -24.49 13.16
C ARG A 127 4.40 -25.83 13.45
N GLU A 128 4.84 -26.85 12.72
CA GLU A 128 4.45 -28.22 12.97
C GLU A 128 5.40 -28.82 14.02
N VAL A 129 4.84 -29.30 15.13
CA VAL A 129 5.60 -29.99 16.17
C VAL A 129 5.26 -31.46 16.08
N CYS A 130 6.24 -32.26 15.69
CA CYS A 130 6.09 -33.71 15.60
C CYS A 130 6.72 -34.40 16.81
N ARG A 131 6.05 -35.43 17.31
CA ARG A 131 6.58 -36.35 18.30
C ARG A 131 6.56 -37.76 17.72
N ASP A 132 7.72 -38.41 17.76
CA ASP A 132 7.86 -39.79 17.33
C ASP A 132 7.64 -40.72 18.52
N GLU A 133 6.71 -41.67 18.37
CA GLU A 133 6.56 -42.77 19.31
C GLU A 133 7.41 -43.96 18.85
N PRO A 134 8.30 -44.50 19.71
CA PRO A 134 9.12 -45.65 19.36
C PRO A 134 8.24 -46.89 19.16
N ALA A 135 8.71 -47.79 18.29
CA ALA A 135 8.06 -49.09 18.11
C ALA A 135 8.05 -49.86 19.43
N ARG A 136 6.94 -50.54 19.73
CA ARG A 136 6.79 -51.32 20.97
C ARG A 136 6.13 -52.66 20.69
N ARG A 137 6.63 -53.69 21.36
CA ARG A 137 6.02 -55.02 21.38
C ARG A 137 4.95 -55.05 22.46
N VAL A 138 3.71 -55.32 22.07
CA VAL A 138 2.59 -55.45 23.00
C VAL A 138 2.22 -56.91 23.08
N CYS A 139 2.33 -57.49 24.27
CA CYS A 139 1.95 -58.87 24.54
C CYS A 139 0.64 -58.91 25.33
N ARG A 140 -0.25 -59.85 24.96
CA ARG A 140 -1.45 -60.15 25.72
C ARG A 140 -1.52 -61.64 25.96
N THR A 141 -1.72 -62.01 27.22
CA THR A 141 -1.88 -63.40 27.64
C THR A 141 -3.35 -63.71 27.78
N ARG A 142 -3.83 -64.72 27.05
CA ARG A 142 -5.20 -65.24 27.17
C ARG A 142 -5.15 -66.76 27.21
N ASN A 143 -5.76 -67.35 28.25
CA ASN A 143 -5.78 -68.80 28.49
C ASN A 143 -4.37 -69.43 28.53
N GLY A 144 -3.43 -68.79 29.24
CA GLY A 144 -2.07 -69.32 29.43
C GLY A 144 -1.14 -69.20 28.22
N VAL A 145 -1.62 -68.70 27.08
CA VAL A 145 -0.78 -68.47 25.88
C VAL A 145 -0.57 -66.98 25.69
N GLU A 146 0.70 -66.55 25.66
CA GLU A 146 1.10 -65.18 25.36
C GLU A 146 1.21 -64.98 23.85
N ARG A 147 0.46 -64.01 23.30
CA ARG A 147 0.63 -63.56 21.92
C ARG A 147 1.15 -62.14 21.92
N CYS A 148 2.33 -61.96 21.34
CA CYS A 148 2.95 -60.67 21.14
C CYS A 148 2.74 -60.18 19.71
N ARG A 149 2.48 -58.88 19.55
CA ARG A 149 2.49 -58.22 18.25
C ARG A 149 3.38 -56.98 18.32
N ASP A 150 4.21 -56.83 17.31
CA ASP A 150 5.05 -55.65 17.15
C ASP A 150 4.21 -54.51 16.55
N VAL A 151 4.16 -53.38 17.26
CA VAL A 151 3.48 -52.16 16.81
C VAL A 151 4.55 -51.22 16.28
N PRO A 152 4.55 -50.90 14.97
CA PRO A 152 5.51 -49.97 14.41
C PRO A 152 5.32 -48.58 15.01
N GLY A 153 6.42 -47.85 15.19
CA GLY A 153 6.41 -46.49 15.69
C GLY A 153 5.58 -45.57 14.80
N ARG A 154 4.96 -44.57 15.40
CA ARG A 154 4.10 -43.60 14.70
C ARG A 154 4.56 -42.20 15.01
N ARG A 155 4.56 -41.35 13.99
CA ARG A 155 4.85 -39.93 14.13
C ARG A 155 3.54 -39.17 14.21
N HIS A 156 3.33 -38.50 15.34
CA HIS A 156 2.19 -37.60 15.53
C HIS A 156 2.67 -36.17 15.37
N CYS A 157 2.20 -35.49 14.33
CA CYS A 157 2.46 -34.08 14.09
C CYS A 157 1.22 -33.25 14.46
N THR A 158 1.44 -32.13 15.15
CA THR A 158 0.38 -31.16 15.45
C THR A 158 0.84 -29.78 15.02
N THR A 159 0.02 -29.12 14.21
CA THR A 159 0.29 -27.75 13.76
C THR A 159 -0.10 -26.78 14.87
N LYS A 160 0.88 -26.04 15.39
CA LYS A 160 0.63 -24.95 16.34
C LYS A 160 0.50 -23.62 15.56
N PRO A 161 -0.57 -22.84 15.77
CA PRO A 161 -0.71 -21.51 15.18
C PRO A 161 0.50 -20.64 15.54
N GLY A 162 0.96 -19.84 14.59
CA GLY A 162 2.06 -18.91 14.82
C GLY A 162 1.68 -17.87 15.87
N GLU A 163 2.63 -17.56 16.74
CA GLU A 163 2.44 -16.59 17.81
C GLU A 163 2.29 -15.17 17.21
N ARG A 164 1.29 -14.42 17.69
CA ARG A 164 1.03 -13.06 17.22
C ARG A 164 1.85 -12.08 18.05
N THR A 165 2.91 -11.54 17.45
CA THR A 165 3.74 -10.53 18.10
C THR A 165 3.28 -9.14 17.65
N CYS A 166 2.83 -8.32 18.61
CA CYS A 166 2.42 -6.95 18.35
C CYS A 166 3.50 -5.96 18.82
N ARG A 167 3.88 -5.01 17.96
CA ARG A 167 4.77 -3.91 18.31
C ARG A 167 4.06 -2.57 18.12
N ARG A 168 4.16 -1.71 19.13
CA ARG A 168 3.68 -0.33 19.07
C ARG A 168 4.65 0.54 18.26
N VAL A 169 4.15 1.14 17.18
CA VAL A 169 4.92 2.06 16.33
C VAL A 169 4.38 3.48 16.53
N PRO A 170 5.23 4.45 16.93
CA PRO A 170 4.79 5.84 17.09
C PRO A 170 4.57 6.51 15.73
N TYR A 171 3.51 7.31 15.61
CA TYR A 171 3.28 8.24 14.51
C TYR A 171 2.85 9.61 15.07
N GLN A 172 3.10 10.68 14.31
CA GLN A 172 2.77 12.04 14.72
C GLN A 172 1.48 12.51 14.05
N ASP A 173 0.56 13.03 14.85
CA ASP A 173 -0.74 13.53 14.43
C ASP A 173 -0.84 15.00 14.82
N ARG A 174 -1.26 15.88 13.90
CA ARG A 174 -1.31 17.33 14.17
C ARG A 174 -2.73 17.70 14.61
N VAL A 175 -2.88 18.06 15.89
CA VAL A 175 -4.16 18.45 16.46
C VAL A 175 -4.17 19.95 16.68
N CYS A 176 -5.12 20.64 16.06
CA CYS A 176 -5.33 22.08 16.22
C CYS A 176 -6.57 22.36 17.07
N ARG A 177 -6.48 23.38 17.93
CA ARG A 177 -7.60 23.92 18.70
C ARG A 177 -7.69 25.43 18.49
N THR A 178 -8.90 25.91 18.23
CA THR A 178 -9.21 27.32 18.04
C THR A 178 -9.71 27.92 19.34
N HIS A 179 -9.05 28.99 19.80
CA HIS A 179 -9.47 29.74 20.98
C HIS A 179 -10.24 31.01 20.55
N PRO A 180 -11.45 31.26 21.09
CA PRO A 180 -12.20 32.47 20.81
C PRO A 180 -11.46 33.70 21.36
N GLY A 181 -11.49 34.81 20.61
CA GLY A 181 -10.81 36.05 20.99
C GLY A 181 -11.47 36.75 22.17
N GLU A 182 -10.70 37.61 22.83
CA GLU A 182 -11.12 38.34 24.04
C GLU A 182 -12.15 39.44 23.72
N ARG A 183 -13.08 39.70 24.66
CA ARG A 183 -14.23 40.59 24.47
C ARG A 183 -14.10 41.85 25.35
N THR A 184 -14.20 43.03 24.74
CA THR A 184 -14.13 44.33 25.45
C THR A 184 -15.45 45.08 25.30
N CYS A 185 -15.99 45.65 26.40
CA CYS A 185 -17.34 46.24 26.47
C CYS A 185 -17.33 47.74 26.86
N ARG A 186 -18.24 48.54 26.30
CA ARG A 186 -18.54 49.94 26.70
C ARG A 186 -20.05 50.22 26.72
N SER A 187 -20.55 51.04 27.65
CA SER A 187 -21.99 51.41 27.74
C SER A 187 -22.39 52.51 26.76
N VAL A 188 -23.59 52.40 26.17
CA VAL A 188 -24.18 53.35 25.21
C VAL A 188 -25.70 53.52 25.49
N PRO A 189 -26.27 54.75 25.53
CA PRO A 189 -27.71 54.97 25.73
C PRO A 189 -28.57 54.57 24.51
N TYR A 190 -29.80 54.12 24.75
CA TYR A 190 -30.86 53.92 23.76
C TYR A 190 -32.27 54.12 24.35
N GLN A 191 -33.27 54.45 23.52
CA GLN A 191 -34.66 54.58 23.95
C GLN A 191 -35.42 53.28 23.70
N ASP A 192 -36.23 52.87 24.69
CA ASP A 192 -37.06 51.68 24.62
C ASP A 192 -38.54 52.04 24.85
N ARG A 193 -39.46 51.34 24.20
CA ARG A 193 -40.91 51.63 24.28
C ARG A 193 -41.57 50.59 25.15
N GLU A 194 -42.02 50.99 26.33
CA GLU A 194 -42.74 50.10 27.23
C GLU A 194 -44.25 50.22 27.00
N CYS A 195 -44.90 49.08 26.85
CA CYS A 195 -46.32 48.98 26.58
C CYS A 195 -47.04 48.12 27.61
N ARG A 196 -48.31 48.46 27.89
CA ARG A 196 -49.21 47.62 28.70
C ARG A 196 -50.53 47.36 27.97
N ASP A 197 -51.05 46.16 28.14
CA ASP A 197 -52.29 45.68 27.54
C ASP A 197 -53.50 45.91 28.44
N VAL A 198 -54.58 46.44 27.89
CA VAL A 198 -55.88 46.66 28.57
C VAL A 198 -56.95 45.86 27.83
N SER A 199 -57.76 45.06 28.53
CA SER A 199 -58.76 44.17 27.91
C SER A 199 -60.18 44.74 27.94
N GLU A 200 -60.89 44.61 26.81
CA GLU A 200 -62.30 44.98 26.64
C GLU A 200 -63.08 43.79 26.05
N ARG A 201 -64.36 43.64 26.41
CA ARG A 201 -65.20 42.51 25.96
C ARG A 201 -66.03 42.91 24.74
N VAL A 202 -65.88 42.16 23.65
CA VAL A 202 -66.56 42.41 22.37
C VAL A 202 -67.36 41.17 21.97
N CYS A 203 -68.54 41.36 21.40
CA CYS A 203 -69.43 40.29 20.96
C CYS A 203 -69.83 40.49 19.51
N ASP A 204 -69.63 39.46 18.69
CA ASP A 204 -70.02 39.44 17.27
C ASP A 204 -71.11 38.39 17.03
N TRP A 205 -72.15 38.76 16.27
CA TRP A 205 -73.21 37.82 15.88
C TRP A 205 -72.78 37.00 14.66
N ILE A 206 -72.78 35.67 14.79
CA ILE A 206 -72.51 34.76 13.67
C ILE A 206 -73.86 34.27 13.11
N PRO A 207 -74.17 34.52 11.83
CA PRO A 207 -75.42 34.06 11.22
C PRO A 207 -75.43 32.55 10.98
N THR A 208 -76.64 32.01 10.80
CA THR A 208 -76.88 30.59 10.48
C THR A 208 -76.04 30.15 9.26
N ARG A 209 -75.44 28.96 9.33
CA ARG A 209 -74.66 28.38 8.21
C ARG A 209 -74.93 26.90 8.03
N ASN A 210 -74.84 26.44 6.79
CA ASN A 210 -74.93 25.03 6.44
C ASN A 210 -73.56 24.36 6.58
N VAL A 211 -73.50 23.22 7.29
CA VAL A 211 -72.27 22.46 7.54
C VAL A 211 -72.44 21.06 6.97
N CYS A 212 -71.51 20.65 6.09
CA CYS A 212 -71.50 19.34 5.44
C CYS A 212 -70.41 18.43 6.01
N ASP A 213 -70.79 17.19 6.35
CA ASP A 213 -69.90 16.13 6.83
C ASP A 213 -69.76 15.04 5.75
N SER A 214 -68.54 14.51 5.56
CA SER A 214 -68.26 13.41 4.62
C SER A 214 -68.44 12.06 5.32
N ILE A 215 -69.50 11.33 4.98
CA ILE A 215 -69.85 10.05 5.59
C ILE A 215 -69.35 8.89 4.71
N PRO A 216 -68.49 8.00 5.23
CA PRO A 216 -68.04 6.81 4.50
C PRO A 216 -69.16 5.78 4.32
N TYR A 217 -69.24 5.19 3.13
CA TYR A 217 -70.04 4.02 2.81
C TYR A 217 -69.20 3.02 2.00
N GLN A 218 -69.54 1.73 2.06
CA GLN A 218 -68.84 0.69 1.29
C GLN A 218 -69.58 0.47 -0.03
N GLU A 219 -68.83 0.43 -1.13
CA GLU A 219 -69.33 0.07 -2.45
C GLU A 219 -68.56 -1.14 -2.98
N TRP A 220 -69.27 -2.14 -3.48
CA TRP A 220 -68.65 -3.33 -4.08
C TRP A 220 -68.22 -3.00 -5.50
N VAL A 221 -66.92 -2.92 -5.73
CA VAL A 221 -66.34 -2.55 -7.03
C VAL A 221 -65.50 -3.72 -7.55
N CYS A 222 -65.77 -4.13 -8.79
CA CYS A 222 -64.96 -5.09 -9.52
C CYS A 222 -64.05 -4.34 -10.50
N ARG A 223 -62.78 -4.77 -10.59
CA ARG A 223 -61.81 -4.22 -11.55
C ARG A 223 -60.99 -5.36 -12.15
N ASP A 224 -60.72 -5.26 -13.45
CA ASP A 224 -59.78 -6.16 -14.12
C ASP A 224 -58.36 -5.86 -13.67
N VAL A 225 -57.69 -6.89 -13.13
CA VAL A 225 -56.29 -6.80 -12.69
C VAL A 225 -55.44 -7.72 -13.55
N THR A 226 -54.39 -7.16 -14.17
CA THR A 226 -53.38 -7.95 -14.87
C THR A 226 -52.57 -8.74 -13.85
N ARG A 227 -52.69 -10.07 -13.85
CA ARG A 227 -51.83 -10.98 -13.10
C ARG A 227 -50.88 -11.72 -14.05
N TYR A 228 -49.82 -12.31 -13.51
CA TYR A 228 -48.85 -13.08 -14.29
C TYR A 228 -48.88 -14.53 -13.84
N ARG A 229 -48.86 -15.44 -14.81
CA ARG A 229 -48.62 -16.88 -14.55
C ARG A 229 -47.32 -17.31 -15.22
N THR A 230 -46.61 -18.21 -14.55
CA THR A 230 -45.42 -18.84 -15.11
C THR A 230 -45.84 -19.93 -16.11
N GLU A 231 -45.48 -19.78 -17.38
CA GLU A 231 -45.64 -20.83 -18.39
C GLU A 231 -44.27 -21.41 -18.77
N THR A 232 -44.19 -22.73 -18.85
CA THR A 232 -43.02 -23.43 -19.35
C THR A 232 -43.07 -23.55 -20.87
N TYR A 233 -41.95 -23.37 -21.55
CA TYR A 233 -41.82 -23.56 -22.99
C TYR A 233 -40.48 -24.22 -23.34
N ALA A 234 -40.43 -24.89 -24.50
CA ALA A 234 -39.20 -25.49 -25.01
C ALA A 234 -38.19 -24.41 -25.39
N CYS A 235 -36.99 -24.49 -24.83
CA CYS A 235 -35.90 -23.58 -25.11
C CYS A 235 -34.58 -24.34 -25.20
N LYS A 236 -33.57 -23.71 -25.78
CA LYS A 236 -32.20 -24.23 -25.74
C LYS A 236 -31.43 -23.59 -24.60
N LYS A 237 -30.92 -24.42 -23.69
CA LYS A 237 -30.10 -23.97 -22.56
C LYS A 237 -28.62 -24.15 -22.91
N PRO A 238 -27.77 -23.12 -22.71
CA PRO A 238 -26.34 -23.27 -22.87
C PRO A 238 -25.77 -24.11 -21.71
N ILE A 239 -25.02 -25.15 -22.04
CA ILE A 239 -24.22 -25.93 -21.10
C ILE A 239 -22.75 -25.83 -21.48
N ASN A 240 -21.86 -25.76 -20.48
CA ASN A 240 -20.42 -25.76 -20.70
C ASN A 240 -19.93 -27.20 -20.68
N VAL A 241 -19.52 -27.72 -21.84
CA VAL A 241 -19.00 -29.09 -21.98
C VAL A 241 -17.48 -29.04 -22.03
N PRO A 242 -16.77 -29.69 -21.09
CA PRO A 242 -15.32 -29.81 -21.16
C PRO A 242 -14.92 -30.77 -22.28
N TYR A 243 -13.88 -30.43 -23.04
CA TYR A 243 -13.26 -31.33 -24.01
C TYR A 243 -11.73 -31.22 -23.90
N GLN A 244 -11.03 -32.32 -24.21
CA GLN A 244 -9.57 -32.29 -24.29
C GLN A 244 -9.14 -31.78 -25.66
N ALA A 245 -8.18 -30.87 -25.68
CA ALA A 245 -7.58 -30.34 -26.89
C ALA A 245 -6.07 -30.24 -26.71
N GLU A 246 -5.33 -30.55 -27.77
CA GLU A 246 -3.91 -30.24 -27.83
C GLU A 246 -3.74 -28.75 -28.12
N LYS A 247 -3.07 -28.04 -27.21
CA LYS A 247 -2.73 -26.63 -27.36
C LYS A 247 -1.22 -26.43 -27.39
N LYS A 248 -0.75 -25.68 -28.38
CA LYS A 248 0.66 -25.31 -28.54
C LYS A 248 0.99 -24.09 -27.70
N PHE A 249 2.04 -24.17 -26.90
CA PHE A 249 2.56 -23.04 -26.12
C PHE A 249 3.89 -22.59 -26.71
N ILE A 250 3.87 -21.45 -27.38
CA ILE A 250 5.04 -20.87 -28.05
C ILE A 250 5.53 -19.68 -27.23
N ARG A 251 6.82 -19.69 -26.88
CA ARG A 251 7.51 -18.60 -26.19
C ARG A 251 8.65 -18.10 -27.07
N ASN A 252 8.44 -16.92 -27.65
CA ASN A 252 9.48 -16.22 -28.38
C ASN A 252 10.22 -15.30 -27.41
N VAL A 253 11.50 -15.57 -27.18
CA VAL A 253 12.31 -14.87 -26.19
C VAL A 253 13.41 -14.10 -26.91
N SER A 254 13.34 -12.78 -26.88
CA SER A 254 14.34 -11.90 -27.49
C SER A 254 15.21 -11.26 -26.40
N PHE A 255 16.52 -11.41 -26.53
CA PHE A 255 17.51 -10.75 -25.69
C PHE A 255 18.13 -9.57 -26.45
N LYS A 256 18.23 -8.43 -25.78
CA LYS A 256 18.92 -7.24 -26.28
C LYS A 256 20.04 -6.90 -25.32
N PHE A 257 21.28 -7.00 -25.79
CA PHE A 257 22.46 -6.82 -24.98
C PHE A 257 23.01 -5.39 -25.09
N THR A 258 23.53 -4.88 -23.99
CA THR A 258 24.31 -3.65 -23.92
C THR A 258 25.56 -3.96 -23.11
N ASP A 259 26.72 -3.84 -23.74
CA ASP A 259 28.02 -4.18 -23.18
C ASP A 259 29.08 -3.22 -23.72
N GLU A 260 28.96 -1.96 -23.31
CA GLU A 260 29.83 -0.89 -23.80
C GLU A 260 31.31 -1.13 -23.46
N ALA A 261 31.57 -1.84 -22.36
CA ALA A 261 32.91 -2.13 -21.87
C ALA A 261 33.47 -3.48 -22.36
N GLN A 262 32.69 -4.27 -23.09
CA GLN A 262 33.07 -5.60 -23.58
C GLN A 262 33.55 -6.54 -22.46
N VAL A 263 32.87 -6.50 -21.31
CA VAL A 263 33.18 -7.32 -20.13
C VAL A 263 32.16 -8.42 -19.91
N GLY A 264 31.15 -8.53 -20.77
CA GLY A 264 30.09 -9.50 -20.64
C GLY A 264 30.56 -10.92 -20.95
N ASN A 265 30.34 -11.82 -20.00
CA ASN A 265 30.49 -13.26 -20.17
C ASN A 265 29.42 -13.94 -19.33
N ALA A 266 28.41 -14.48 -20.00
CA ALA A 266 27.27 -15.06 -19.31
C ALA A 266 26.69 -16.23 -20.08
N LYS A 267 26.18 -17.20 -19.33
CA LYS A 267 25.42 -18.32 -19.84
C LYS A 267 23.94 -18.14 -19.56
N PHE A 268 23.12 -18.35 -20.57
CA PHE A 268 21.67 -18.25 -20.50
C PHE A 268 21.09 -19.65 -20.60
N ASN A 269 20.34 -20.08 -19.58
CA ASN A 269 19.57 -21.32 -19.61
C ASN A 269 18.09 -20.95 -19.59
N LEU A 270 17.37 -21.34 -20.63
CA LEU A 270 15.94 -21.16 -20.74
C LEU A 270 15.24 -22.51 -20.61
N SER A 271 14.12 -22.53 -19.92
CA SER A 271 13.27 -23.72 -19.85
C SER A 271 11.78 -23.37 -19.78
N LEU A 272 10.96 -24.26 -20.33
CA LEU A 272 9.52 -24.27 -20.14
C LEU A 272 9.12 -25.34 -19.13
N ASN A 273 8.45 -24.88 -18.08
CA ASN A 273 7.89 -25.72 -17.04
C ASN A 273 6.61 -26.43 -17.49
N ALA A 274 6.13 -27.36 -16.65
CA ALA A 274 4.87 -28.08 -16.83
C ALA A 274 3.63 -27.18 -16.94
N ASP A 275 3.66 -25.99 -16.35
CA ASP A 275 2.62 -24.97 -16.43
C ASP A 275 2.78 -24.01 -17.64
N SER A 276 3.75 -24.28 -18.52
CA SER A 276 4.10 -23.43 -19.67
C SER A 276 4.66 -22.05 -19.26
N SER A 277 5.10 -21.91 -18.01
CA SER A 277 5.85 -20.75 -17.55
C SER A 277 7.29 -20.81 -18.07
N LEU A 278 7.80 -19.66 -18.51
CA LEU A 278 9.18 -19.48 -18.96
C LEU A 278 10.08 -19.18 -17.77
N VAL A 279 11.06 -20.05 -17.53
CA VAL A 279 12.17 -19.84 -16.60
C VAL A 279 13.40 -19.45 -17.39
N VAL A 280 14.05 -18.36 -16.99
CA VAL A 280 15.32 -17.93 -17.56
C VAL A 280 16.31 -17.77 -16.42
N GLN A 281 17.36 -18.59 -16.46
CA GLN A 281 18.49 -18.50 -15.56
C GLN A 281 19.65 -17.84 -16.30
N ILE A 282 20.19 -16.77 -15.74
CA ILE A 282 21.34 -16.06 -16.27
C ILE A 282 22.48 -16.29 -15.29
N ILE A 283 23.58 -16.85 -15.78
CA ILE A 283 24.78 -17.14 -14.98
C ILE A 283 25.86 -16.18 -15.44
N ASN A 284 26.26 -15.23 -14.59
CA ASN A 284 27.45 -14.43 -14.85
C ASN A 284 28.70 -15.28 -14.57
N ASN A 285 29.49 -15.55 -15.60
CA ASN A 285 30.73 -16.32 -15.47
C ASN A 285 31.87 -15.45 -14.89
N ASP A 286 31.80 -14.12 -15.07
CA ASP A 286 32.86 -13.18 -14.77
C ASP A 286 32.49 -12.19 -13.64
N LYS A 287 32.00 -12.74 -12.50
CA LYS A 287 31.50 -11.98 -11.34
C LYS A 287 32.52 -11.05 -10.68
N GLU A 288 33.81 -11.24 -10.95
CA GLU A 288 34.89 -10.43 -10.40
C GLU A 288 35.07 -9.10 -11.16
N ILE A 289 34.71 -9.07 -12.44
CA ILE A 289 34.94 -7.92 -13.33
C ILE A 289 33.64 -7.28 -13.81
N SER A 290 32.53 -8.02 -13.85
CA SER A 290 31.25 -7.53 -14.37
C SER A 290 30.07 -7.80 -13.42
N TYR A 291 29.00 -7.03 -13.62
CA TYR A 291 27.67 -7.33 -13.08
C TYR A 291 26.63 -7.29 -14.20
N ILE A 292 25.53 -8.01 -14.03
CA ILE A 292 24.47 -8.11 -15.03
C ILE A 292 23.18 -7.52 -14.48
N GLN A 293 22.56 -6.62 -15.24
CA GLN A 293 21.19 -6.18 -15.01
C GLN A 293 20.27 -6.80 -16.06
N SER A 294 19.08 -7.25 -15.63
CA SER A 294 18.10 -7.88 -16.53
C SER A 294 16.73 -7.27 -16.33
N LYS A 295 16.22 -6.58 -17.36
CA LYS A 295 14.87 -6.02 -17.37
C LYS A 295 13.98 -6.79 -18.34
N LYS A 296 12.93 -7.42 -17.81
CA LYS A 296 11.96 -8.21 -18.56
C LYS A 296 10.75 -7.38 -18.97
N LYS A 297 10.26 -7.59 -20.20
CA LYS A 297 8.94 -7.15 -20.67
C LYS A 297 8.27 -8.32 -21.40
N THR A 298 7.03 -8.63 -21.05
CA THR A 298 6.27 -9.73 -21.66
C THR A 298 5.01 -9.20 -22.30
N GLN A 299 4.63 -9.76 -23.44
CA GLN A 299 3.43 -9.41 -24.19
C GLN A 299 2.77 -10.69 -24.71
N LEU A 300 1.49 -10.87 -24.39
CA LEU A 300 0.64 -11.89 -25.00
C LEU A 300 0.35 -11.47 -26.44
N VAL A 301 0.62 -12.36 -27.40
CA VAL A 301 0.40 -12.11 -28.83
C VAL A 301 -0.90 -12.78 -29.29
N SER A 302 -1.07 -14.06 -28.94
CA SER A 302 -2.21 -14.88 -29.34
C SER A 302 -2.58 -15.82 -28.19
N ASP A 303 -3.87 -16.01 -27.97
CA ASP A 303 -4.42 -17.01 -27.06
C ASP A 303 -5.72 -17.57 -27.66
N THR A 304 -5.57 -18.56 -28.52
CA THR A 304 -6.66 -19.29 -29.17
C THR A 304 -6.79 -20.69 -28.56
N ASP A 305 -7.77 -21.48 -28.99
CA ASP A 305 -7.90 -22.86 -28.53
C ASP A 305 -6.73 -23.75 -28.99
N GLU A 306 -6.08 -23.38 -30.10
CA GLU A 306 -4.99 -24.14 -30.72
C GLU A 306 -3.61 -23.69 -30.24
N GLU A 307 -3.42 -22.39 -29.95
CA GLU A 307 -2.11 -21.83 -29.64
C GLU A 307 -2.12 -20.74 -28.56
N ASN A 308 -1.01 -20.64 -27.84
CA ASN A 308 -0.71 -19.59 -26.89
C ASN A 308 0.68 -19.03 -27.18
N ILE A 309 0.72 -17.88 -27.84
CA ILE A 309 1.96 -17.21 -28.25
C ILE A 309 2.25 -16.06 -27.30
N VAL A 310 3.40 -16.10 -26.64
CA VAL A 310 3.87 -15.02 -25.77
C VAL A 310 5.27 -14.59 -26.20
N ASN A 311 5.42 -13.29 -26.45
CA ASN A 311 6.70 -12.67 -26.72
C ASN A 311 7.28 -12.09 -25.42
N THR A 312 8.52 -12.45 -25.10
CA THR A 312 9.25 -11.91 -23.95
C THR A 312 10.54 -11.26 -24.42
N VAL A 313 10.74 -10.01 -24.04
CA VAL A 313 11.97 -9.26 -24.35
C VAL A 313 12.75 -9.02 -23.06
N TYR A 314 14.00 -9.47 -23.03
CA TYR A 314 14.97 -9.18 -21.97
C TYR A 314 15.95 -8.12 -22.46
N LYS A 315 16.05 -7.01 -21.73
CA LYS A 315 17.14 -6.04 -21.88
C LYS A 315 18.22 -6.39 -20.86
N ILE A 316 19.36 -6.85 -21.36
CA ILE A 316 20.51 -7.27 -20.56
C ILE A 316 21.58 -6.19 -20.66
N ASN A 317 22.01 -5.66 -19.52
CA ASN A 317 23.10 -4.69 -19.45
C ASN A 317 24.25 -5.27 -18.65
N PHE A 318 25.44 -5.29 -19.25
CA PHE A 318 26.69 -5.67 -18.61
C PHE A 318 27.39 -4.41 -18.14
N GLY A 319 27.60 -4.31 -16.82
CA GLY A 319 28.31 -3.20 -16.23
C GLY A 319 29.69 -3.62 -15.75
N HIS A 320 30.69 -2.75 -15.96
CA HIS A 320 32.04 -2.95 -15.46
C HIS A 320 32.09 -2.69 -13.95
N LEU A 321 32.47 -3.70 -13.17
CA LEU A 321 32.45 -3.63 -11.71
C LEU A 321 33.48 -2.66 -11.16
N GLU A 322 34.71 -2.66 -11.71
CA GLU A 322 35.74 -1.68 -11.32
C GLU A 322 35.30 -0.23 -11.52
N THR A 323 34.75 0.11 -12.69
CA THR A 323 34.24 1.47 -12.96
C THR A 323 33.11 1.84 -12.00
N PHE A 324 32.19 0.91 -11.72
CA PHE A 324 31.11 1.11 -10.76
C PHE A 324 31.61 1.29 -9.31
N LEU A 325 32.66 0.57 -8.92
CA LEU A 325 33.27 0.64 -7.58
C LEU A 325 34.36 1.72 -7.45
N ALA A 326 34.75 2.38 -8.55
CA ALA A 326 35.74 3.45 -8.58
C ALA A 326 35.50 4.56 -7.53
N PRO A 327 34.25 5.00 -7.25
CA PRO A 327 34.00 5.98 -6.19
C PRO A 327 34.50 5.52 -4.81
N LEU A 328 34.44 4.22 -4.51
CA LEU A 328 34.84 3.65 -3.22
C LEU A 328 36.35 3.46 -3.09
N ARG A 329 37.06 3.40 -4.22
CA ARG A 329 38.52 3.34 -4.27
C ARG A 329 39.17 4.73 -4.25
N THR A 330 38.37 5.79 -4.28
CA THR A 330 38.87 7.18 -4.26
C THR A 330 39.55 7.48 -2.93
N GLU A 331 40.81 7.88 -2.98
CA GLU A 331 41.59 8.17 -1.79
C GLU A 331 41.21 9.55 -1.22
N LEU A 332 40.71 9.58 0.02
CA LEU A 332 40.46 10.82 0.73
C LEU A 332 41.73 11.27 1.46
N LYS A 333 42.50 12.19 0.85
CA LYS A 333 43.85 12.57 1.28
C LYS A 333 43.86 13.43 2.54
N SER A 334 43.08 14.51 2.53
CA SER A 334 43.04 15.45 3.67
C SER A 334 41.70 16.18 3.74
N LEU A 335 41.37 16.64 4.95
CA LEU A 335 40.14 17.36 5.21
C LEU A 335 40.45 18.65 5.97
N TRP A 336 39.95 19.76 5.45
CA TRP A 336 39.97 21.06 6.13
C TRP A 336 38.54 21.54 6.36
N MET A 337 38.31 22.16 7.51
CA MET A 337 37.02 22.74 7.85
C MET A 337 37.20 23.89 8.84
N ASN A 338 36.37 24.93 8.76
CA ASN A 338 36.36 26.04 9.70
C ASN A 338 35.19 26.02 10.70
N LYS A 339 35.17 26.94 11.68
CA LYS A 339 34.08 26.99 12.69
C LYS A 339 32.72 27.35 12.11
N ALA A 340 32.68 27.95 10.92
CA ALA A 340 31.45 28.37 10.25
C ALA A 340 30.82 27.25 9.40
N GLY A 341 31.56 26.19 9.09
CA GLY A 341 31.06 25.09 8.25
C GLY A 341 31.56 25.12 6.80
N LYS A 342 32.50 26.00 6.43
CA LYS A 342 33.22 25.84 5.15
C LYS A 342 34.03 24.56 5.23
N PHE A 343 33.76 23.64 4.33
CA PHE A 343 34.32 22.29 4.28
C PHE A 343 35.06 22.11 2.97
N VAL A 344 36.29 21.60 3.04
CA VAL A 344 37.12 21.30 1.86
C VAL A 344 37.77 19.93 2.04
N LEU A 345 37.43 18.99 1.15
CA LEU A 345 37.97 17.63 1.11
C LEU A 345 38.86 17.47 -0.12
N LYS A 346 40.13 17.06 0.09
CA LYS A 346 41.04 16.72 -1.01
C LYS A 346 40.93 15.22 -1.32
N THR A 347 40.75 14.87 -2.58
CA THR A 347 40.64 13.48 -3.05
C THR A 347 41.67 13.17 -4.15
N SER A 348 41.87 11.90 -4.51
CA SER A 348 42.72 11.52 -5.65
C SER A 348 42.02 11.70 -7.01
N GLY A 349 40.70 11.74 -7.06
CA GLY A 349 39.92 12.04 -8.27
C GLY A 349 38.47 12.38 -7.91
N SER A 350 38.02 13.60 -8.23
CA SER A 350 36.65 14.03 -7.96
C SER A 350 35.64 13.46 -8.95
N GLU A 351 36.06 13.15 -10.18
CA GLU A 351 35.17 12.63 -11.22
C GLU A 351 34.65 11.24 -10.92
N ALA A 352 35.47 10.39 -10.30
CA ALA A 352 35.05 9.06 -9.84
C ALA A 352 33.92 9.13 -8.81
N LEU A 353 33.61 10.28 -8.21
CA LEU A 353 32.56 10.44 -7.21
C LEU A 353 31.21 10.92 -7.79
N LYS A 354 31.08 11.06 -9.13
CA LYS A 354 29.89 11.63 -9.79
C LYS A 354 28.59 10.94 -9.37
N GLU A 355 28.61 9.62 -9.25
CA GLU A 355 27.43 8.80 -8.93
C GLU A 355 27.33 8.41 -7.45
N ALA A 356 28.28 8.87 -6.62
CA ALA A 356 28.31 8.52 -5.21
C ALA A 356 27.57 9.53 -4.33
N SER A 357 27.01 9.01 -3.23
CA SER A 357 26.52 9.79 -2.10
C SER A 357 27.61 9.95 -1.06
N ILE A 358 27.93 11.18 -0.70
CA ILE A 358 28.95 11.54 0.28
C ILE A 358 28.26 11.99 1.58
N THR A 359 28.35 11.17 2.61
CA THR A 359 27.83 11.51 3.95
C THR A 359 28.93 12.10 4.81
N ILE A 360 28.64 13.27 5.40
CA ILE A 360 29.54 13.98 6.32
C ILE A 360 28.94 13.92 7.73
N ASP A 361 29.55 13.15 8.64
CA ASP A 361 29.18 13.09 10.05
C ASP A 361 30.25 13.77 10.91
N VAL A 362 29.90 14.86 11.58
CA VAL A 362 30.81 15.65 12.42
C VAL A 362 30.45 15.45 13.88
N VAL A 363 31.40 14.95 14.67
CA VAL A 363 31.25 14.68 16.09
C VAL A 363 32.29 15.45 16.90
N LYS A 364 31.89 16.02 18.05
CA LYS A 364 32.82 16.67 18.98
C LYS A 364 33.61 15.63 19.76
N ARG A 365 34.94 15.72 19.73
CA ARG A 365 35.82 14.72 20.40
C ARG A 365 35.72 14.73 21.92
N LYS A 366 35.38 15.86 22.53
CA LYS A 366 35.33 15.99 24.01
C LYS A 366 34.25 15.11 24.63
N ASN A 367 33.09 14.99 23.98
CA ASN A 367 31.90 14.37 24.56
C ASN A 367 31.15 13.42 23.61
N GLY A 368 31.68 13.16 22.41
CA GLY A 368 31.03 12.30 21.43
C GLY A 368 29.72 12.86 20.86
N LYS A 369 29.33 14.11 21.18
CA LYS A 369 28.08 14.69 20.70
C LYS A 369 28.17 14.96 19.20
N ARG A 370 27.29 14.33 18.43
CA ARG A 370 27.08 14.62 17.01
C ARG A 370 26.65 16.08 16.85
N HIS A 371 27.34 16.78 15.95
CA HIS A 371 27.13 18.18 15.64
C HIS A 371 26.46 18.35 14.28
N PHE A 372 26.75 17.49 13.33
CA PHE A 372 26.20 17.54 11.98
C PHE A 372 26.21 16.15 11.35
N ASN A 373 25.17 15.78 10.59
CA ASN A 373 25.15 14.58 9.77
C ASN A 373 24.24 14.83 8.56
N LYS A 374 24.80 14.73 7.35
CA LYS A 374 24.02 14.87 6.11
C LYS A 374 24.72 14.17 4.96
N ALA A 375 23.92 13.62 4.04
CA ALA A 375 24.37 13.06 2.77
C ALA A 375 24.22 14.10 1.65
N PHE A 376 25.19 14.11 0.73
CA PHE A 376 25.30 15.06 -0.37
C PHE A 376 25.61 14.34 -1.67
N LYS A 377 25.09 14.86 -2.78
CA LYS A 377 25.52 14.48 -4.12
C LYS A 377 26.74 15.28 -4.54
N LEU A 378 27.55 14.77 -5.47
CA LEU A 378 28.72 15.51 -5.97
C LEU A 378 28.34 16.88 -6.54
N SER A 379 27.18 17.00 -7.18
CA SER A 379 26.66 18.25 -7.76
C SER A 379 26.42 19.38 -6.74
N GLU A 380 26.38 19.06 -5.43
CA GLU A 380 26.26 20.06 -4.36
C GLU A 380 27.63 20.63 -3.93
N PHE A 381 28.74 20.04 -4.40
CA PHE A 381 30.09 20.52 -4.14
C PHE A 381 30.60 21.39 -5.30
N THR A 382 31.37 22.41 -4.96
CA THR A 382 32.27 23.06 -5.92
C THR A 382 33.50 22.19 -6.09
N THR A 383 33.79 21.77 -7.32
CA THR A 383 34.92 20.91 -7.70
C THR A 383 36.03 21.74 -8.34
N ALA A 384 37.26 21.71 -7.80
CA ALA A 384 38.45 22.32 -8.41
C ALA A 384 39.73 21.56 -7.99
N ASP A 385 40.57 21.14 -8.94
CA ASP A 385 41.87 20.47 -8.70
C ASP A 385 41.83 19.37 -7.62
N SER A 386 40.89 18.43 -7.77
CA SER A 386 40.66 17.33 -6.81
C SER A 386 40.27 17.79 -5.39
N LYS A 387 39.69 18.98 -5.27
CA LYS A 387 39.08 19.50 -4.05
C LYS A 387 37.57 19.54 -4.20
N LEU A 388 36.88 19.01 -3.21
CA LEU A 388 35.44 19.14 -3.03
C LEU A 388 35.19 20.18 -1.94
N SER A 389 34.55 21.29 -2.30
CA SER A 389 34.23 22.37 -1.38
C SER A 389 32.72 22.52 -1.22
N ILE A 390 32.24 22.66 0.01
CA ILE A 390 30.82 22.94 0.31
C ILE A 390 30.71 23.82 1.55
N ASP A 391 29.69 24.67 1.58
CA ASP A 391 29.36 25.47 2.76
C ASP A 391 28.24 24.79 3.56
N LEU A 392 28.63 24.01 4.56
CA LEU A 392 27.68 23.23 5.37
C LEU A 392 26.68 24.11 6.14
N SER A 393 26.98 25.40 6.34
CA SER A 393 26.05 26.32 7.04
C SER A 393 24.72 26.45 6.30
N LYS A 394 24.76 26.43 4.96
CA LYS A 394 23.57 26.42 4.08
C LYS A 394 22.73 25.16 4.22
N HIS A 395 23.30 24.11 4.83
CA HIS A 395 22.66 22.81 5.01
C HIS A 395 22.39 22.47 6.48
N GLY A 396 22.38 23.48 7.37
CA GLY A 396 22.01 23.32 8.79
C GLY A 396 23.20 23.14 9.74
N PHE A 397 24.44 23.31 9.30
CA PHE A 397 25.60 23.29 10.19
C PHE A 397 25.63 24.53 11.07
N SER A 398 25.40 24.35 12.37
CA SER A 398 25.50 25.45 13.34
C SER A 398 26.96 25.82 13.63
N ARG A 399 27.25 27.11 13.78
CA ARG A 399 28.61 27.60 14.09
C ARG A 399 29.14 26.95 15.36
N LEU A 400 30.36 26.42 15.29
CA LEU A 400 31.00 25.78 16.44
C LEU A 400 31.41 26.81 17.50
N LYS A 401 30.75 26.74 18.67
CA LYS A 401 31.11 27.52 19.85
C LYS A 401 32.31 26.89 20.56
N GLY A 402 33.37 27.68 20.76
CA GLY A 402 34.53 27.31 21.57
C GLY A 402 34.91 28.47 22.48
N SER A 403 35.37 28.17 23.69
CA SER A 403 35.81 29.15 24.69
C SER A 403 36.99 29.98 24.18
N PHE A 404 36.87 31.31 24.19
CA PHE A 404 37.87 32.35 23.91
C PHE A 404 39.10 31.87 23.13
N GLY A 405 39.02 31.86 21.79
CA GLY A 405 40.15 31.55 20.90
C GLY A 405 40.55 30.08 20.81
N LYS A 406 40.13 29.21 21.73
CA LYS A 406 40.53 27.78 21.73
C LYS A 406 39.98 27.04 20.49
N ALA A 407 40.80 26.12 19.99
CA ALA A 407 40.39 25.19 18.93
C ALA A 407 39.31 24.23 19.42
N VAL A 408 38.34 23.94 18.55
CA VAL A 408 37.37 22.87 18.78
C VAL A 408 37.93 21.59 18.15
N LYS A 409 38.08 20.54 18.97
CA LYS A 409 38.55 19.22 18.52
C LYS A 409 37.38 18.41 17.97
N LEU A 410 37.44 18.01 16.70
CA LEU A 410 36.39 17.28 16.00
C LEU A 410 36.89 15.93 15.48
N LYS A 411 35.97 14.98 15.38
CA LYS A 411 36.10 13.75 14.59
C LYS A 411 35.09 13.89 13.47
N THR A 412 35.56 13.98 12.23
CA THR A 412 34.70 14.04 11.05
C THR A 412 34.83 12.73 10.31
N GLN A 413 33.73 12.03 10.14
CA GLN A 413 33.64 10.80 9.38
C GLN A 413 33.05 11.12 8.01
N ILE A 414 33.75 10.71 6.96
CA ILE A 414 33.28 10.79 5.59
C ILE A 414 32.93 9.38 5.15
N LYS A 415 31.66 9.14 4.82
CA LYS A 415 31.20 7.88 4.24
C LYS A 415 30.84 8.13 2.79
N ILE A 416 31.52 7.45 1.88
CA ILE A 416 31.15 7.39 0.47
C ILE A 416 30.32 6.13 0.29
N SER A 417 29.14 6.26 -0.32
CA SER A 417 28.25 5.14 -0.61
C SER A 417 27.73 5.25 -2.03
N ILE A 418 27.58 4.12 -2.70
CA ILE A 418 26.97 4.00 -4.03
C ILE A 418 25.68 3.19 -3.91
N GLU A 419 24.68 3.52 -4.73
CA GLU A 419 23.43 2.77 -4.79
C GLU A 419 23.63 1.57 -5.72
N ALA A 420 23.15 0.39 -5.30
CA ALA A 420 23.22 -0.80 -6.14
C ALA A 420 22.40 -0.57 -7.43
N PRO A 421 22.88 -1.02 -8.60
CA PRO A 421 22.10 -0.98 -9.82
C PRO A 421 20.77 -1.73 -9.65
N LYS A 422 19.71 -1.25 -10.30
CA LYS A 422 18.41 -1.93 -10.25
C LYS A 422 18.43 -3.18 -11.13
N HIS A 423 17.58 -4.16 -10.79
CA HIS A 423 17.39 -5.38 -11.59
C HIS A 423 18.66 -6.24 -11.77
N LEU A 424 19.51 -6.29 -10.75
CA LEU A 424 20.67 -7.18 -10.75
C LEU A 424 20.25 -8.64 -10.84
N VAL A 425 20.94 -9.41 -11.69
CA VAL A 425 20.81 -10.87 -11.78
C VAL A 425 21.39 -11.52 -10.53
N ASP A 426 22.61 -11.11 -10.16
CA ASP A 426 23.32 -11.56 -8.96
C ASP A 426 23.60 -10.35 -8.05
N PRO A 427 23.54 -10.50 -6.72
CA PRO A 427 23.92 -9.44 -5.80
C PRO A 427 25.43 -9.15 -5.90
N ILE A 428 25.79 -7.86 -5.87
CA ILE A 428 27.18 -7.42 -5.78
C ILE A 428 27.68 -7.77 -4.37
N THR A 429 28.75 -8.57 -4.28
CA THR A 429 29.28 -9.08 -3.00
C THR A 429 30.20 -8.08 -2.29
N GLN A 430 30.77 -7.13 -3.03
CA GLN A 430 31.64 -6.09 -2.47
C GLN A 430 30.85 -5.06 -1.66
N SER A 431 31.48 -4.47 -0.63
CA SER A 431 30.88 -3.39 0.15
C SER A 431 30.59 -2.19 -0.74
N LEU A 432 29.33 -1.72 -0.75
CA LEU A 432 28.89 -0.53 -1.49
C LEU A 432 29.12 0.78 -0.73
N PHE A 433 29.97 0.75 0.29
CA PHE A 433 30.39 1.95 1.01
C PHE A 433 31.82 1.82 1.56
N VAL A 434 32.48 2.96 1.68
CA VAL A 434 33.76 3.13 2.37
C VAL A 434 33.64 4.29 3.36
N THR A 435 34.36 4.21 4.47
CA THR A 435 34.33 5.24 5.51
C THR A 435 35.75 5.63 5.90
N LYS A 436 36.01 6.93 6.03
CA LYS A 436 37.29 7.48 6.51
C LYS A 436 37.07 8.52 7.60
N ASP A 437 37.82 8.38 8.68
CA ASP A 437 37.77 9.26 9.84
C ASP A 437 38.91 10.28 9.80
N PHE A 438 38.58 11.55 10.02
CA PHE A 438 39.53 12.65 10.14
C PHE A 438 39.45 13.28 11.54
N LYS A 439 40.62 13.47 12.17
CA LYS A 439 40.73 14.18 13.45
C LYS A 439 41.15 15.63 13.18
N LEU A 440 40.26 16.58 13.45
CA LEU A 440 40.47 18.00 13.13
C LEU A 440 40.61 18.86 14.40
N LYS A 441 41.39 19.94 14.30
CA LYS A 441 41.40 21.07 15.25
C LYS A 441 40.97 22.31 14.50
N VAL A 442 39.83 22.88 14.87
CA VAL A 442 39.21 23.97 14.12
C VAL A 442 39.29 25.28 14.90
N TYR A 443 39.91 26.30 14.30
CA TYR A 443 40.12 27.62 14.89
C TYR A 443 39.10 28.65 14.36
N LYS A 444 38.97 29.81 15.03
CA LYS A 444 38.17 30.93 14.50
C LYS A 444 38.83 31.35 13.17
N ASN A 445 38.03 31.58 12.13
CA ASN A 445 38.56 32.12 10.86
C ASN A 445 39.45 33.32 11.19
N LYS A 446 40.71 33.24 10.78
CA LYS A 446 41.51 34.45 10.61
C LYS A 446 40.95 35.21 9.42
#